data_AF-A0A2E0WA18-F1
#
_entry.id   AF-A0A2E0WA18-F1
#
_cell.length_a   1.000
_cell.length_b   1.000
_cell.length_c   1.000
_cell.angle_alpha   90.00
_cell.angle_beta   90.00
_cell.angle_gamma   90.00
#
_symmetry.space_group_name_H-M   'P 1'
#
loop_
_entity.id
_entity.type
_entity.pdbx_description
1 polymer ?
#
loop_
_entity_poly.entity_id
_entity_poly.type
_entity_poly.pdbx_seq_one_letter_code
_entity_poly.pdbx_strand_id
1 'polypeptide(L)'
;MLKRMLEERNKEEGFTLIELLVVIIIIGILAAIAIPVFLNQRQNGWDAAVQSDLRNAATAQETYLTQAGIYSAEDVNDAGELGGVGFKYSGAENYDATTGATITVVADAGNTYCMEATSASGTIFQYSSPGGLVANDDAAYSACATPVVP
;
A
#
# COMPACT_ATOMS: atom_id res chain seq x y z
N MET A 1 21.70 -51.21 44.79
CA MET A 1 21.18 -50.66 43.52
C MET A 1 20.51 -49.28 43.66
N LEU A 2 20.06 -48.85 44.85
CA LEU A 2 19.36 -47.55 45.04
C LEU A 2 20.25 -46.28 44.99
N LYS A 3 21.58 -46.38 45.08
CA LYS A 3 22.45 -45.20 45.17
C LYS A 3 22.65 -44.44 43.85
N ARG A 4 22.39 -45.05 42.68
CA ARG A 4 22.56 -44.39 41.37
C ARG A 4 21.37 -43.54 40.90
N MET A 5 20.19 -43.69 41.50
CA MET A 5 18.99 -42.93 41.09
C MET A 5 18.89 -41.54 41.77
N LEU A 6 19.66 -41.28 42.83
CA LEU A 6 19.67 -39.99 43.53
C LEU A 6 20.73 -39.02 42.98
N GLU A 7 21.66 -39.49 42.16
CA GLU A 7 22.73 -38.67 41.55
C GLU A 7 22.34 -38.05 40.19
N GLU A 8 21.22 -38.45 39.60
CA GLU A 8 20.76 -37.92 38.30
C GLU A 8 19.81 -36.71 38.40
N ARG A 9 19.48 -36.25 39.63
CA ARG A 9 18.52 -35.17 39.89
C ARG A 9 19.12 -33.76 39.98
N ASN A 10 20.41 -33.58 39.69
CA ASN A 10 21.13 -32.31 39.89
C ASN A 10 21.88 -31.79 38.65
N LYS A 11 21.39 -32.08 37.44
CA LYS A 11 21.85 -31.44 36.19
C LYS A 11 20.73 -30.67 35.49
N GLU A 12 19.84 -30.07 36.26
CA GLU A 12 18.99 -29.00 35.74
C GLU A 12 19.85 -27.72 35.71
N GLU A 13 20.63 -27.56 34.64
CA GLU A 13 21.33 -26.30 34.34
C GLU A 13 20.26 -25.25 34.01
N GLY A 14 19.92 -24.42 34.99
CA GLY A 14 19.02 -23.27 34.79
C GLY A 14 19.70 -22.18 33.97
N PHE A 15 18.93 -21.55 33.07
CA PHE A 15 19.36 -20.35 32.33
C PHE A 15 19.79 -19.26 33.32
N THR A 16 20.96 -18.68 33.11
CA THR A 16 21.43 -17.58 33.95
C THR A 16 20.71 -16.29 33.57
N LEU A 17 20.48 -15.41 34.55
CA LEU A 17 19.91 -14.08 34.30
C LEU A 17 20.80 -13.25 33.35
N ILE A 18 22.11 -13.49 33.37
CA ILE A 18 23.06 -12.79 32.49
C ILE A 18 22.94 -13.27 31.04
N GLU A 19 22.66 -14.55 30.79
CA GLU A 19 22.41 -15.06 29.43
C GLU A 19 21.17 -14.42 28.82
N LEU A 20 20.09 -14.32 29.59
CA LEU A 20 18.89 -13.63 29.11
C LEU A 20 19.14 -12.12 28.92
N LEU A 21 19.95 -11.50 29.77
CA LEU A 21 20.30 -10.08 29.66
C LEU A 21 21.08 -9.77 28.37
N VAL A 22 22.07 -10.58 28.01
CA VAL A 22 22.84 -10.37 26.77
C VAL A 22 21.95 -10.56 25.54
N VAL A 23 21.04 -11.53 25.56
CA VAL A 23 20.12 -11.80 24.43
C VAL A 23 19.20 -10.61 24.17
N ILE A 24 18.57 -10.04 25.21
CA ILE A 24 17.69 -8.88 25.03
C ILE A 24 18.45 -7.63 24.55
N ILE A 25 19.72 -7.48 24.94
CA ILE A 25 20.59 -6.40 24.45
C ILE A 25 20.84 -6.57 22.94
N ILE A 26 21.18 -7.77 22.50
CA ILE A 26 21.41 -8.04 21.07
C ILE A 26 20.13 -7.82 20.26
N ILE A 27 18.99 -8.37 20.71
CA ILE A 27 17.69 -8.16 20.05
C ILE A 27 17.33 -6.66 20.04
N GLY A 28 17.62 -5.92 21.12
CA GLY A 28 17.40 -4.49 21.19
C GLY A 28 18.18 -3.70 20.14
N ILE A 29 19.46 -4.02 19.93
CA ILE A 29 20.30 -3.39 18.90
C ILE A 29 19.76 -3.71 17.50
N LEU A 30 19.42 -4.98 17.24
CA LEU A 30 18.87 -5.40 15.96
C LEU A 30 17.53 -4.73 15.66
N ALA A 31 16.63 -4.66 16.65
CA ALA A 31 15.32 -4.02 16.52
C ALA A 31 15.45 -2.51 16.24
N ALA A 32 16.40 -1.82 16.90
CA ALA A 32 16.62 -0.39 16.70
C ALA A 32 16.97 -0.04 15.25
N ILE A 33 17.71 -0.91 14.54
CA ILE A 33 18.06 -0.73 13.13
C ILE A 33 16.95 -1.25 12.22
N ALA A 34 16.37 -2.41 12.55
CA ALA A 34 15.39 -3.09 11.69
C ALA A 34 14.05 -2.37 11.60
N ILE A 35 13.55 -1.79 12.71
CA ILE A 35 12.23 -1.13 12.76
C ILE A 35 12.13 0.04 11.78
N PRO A 36 13.04 1.05 11.77
CA PRO A 36 12.91 2.17 10.83
C PRO A 36 13.01 1.72 9.37
N VAL A 37 13.90 0.77 9.06
CA VAL A 37 14.03 0.20 7.71
C VAL A 37 12.76 -0.52 7.28
N PHE A 38 12.19 -1.35 8.15
CA PHE A 38 10.95 -2.06 7.88
C PHE A 38 9.77 -1.10 7.66
N LEU A 39 9.65 -0.05 8.48
CA LEU A 39 8.60 0.95 8.33
C LEU A 39 8.71 1.71 7.01
N ASN A 40 9.92 2.07 6.57
CA ASN A 40 10.13 2.72 5.27
C ASN A 40 9.83 1.76 4.12
N GLN A 41 10.29 0.51 4.19
CA GLN A 41 9.98 -0.50 3.17
C GLN A 41 8.48 -0.74 3.03
N ARG A 42 7.73 -0.69 4.14
CA ARG A 42 6.28 -0.81 4.14
C ARG A 42 5.61 0.39 3.45
N GLN A 43 6.07 1.61 3.71
CA GLN A 43 5.59 2.82 3.03
C GLN A 43 5.80 2.73 1.52
N ASN A 44 7.00 2.34 1.08
CA ASN A 44 7.30 2.14 -0.34
C ASN A 44 6.42 1.03 -0.97
N GLY A 45 6.05 0.02 -0.18
CA GLY A 45 5.14 -1.05 -0.60
C GLY A 45 3.72 -0.53 -0.87
N TRP A 46 3.18 0.30 0.03
CA TRP A 46 1.88 0.95 -0.16
C TRP A 46 1.87 1.85 -1.38
N ASP A 47 2.93 2.65 -1.56
CA ASP A 47 3.08 3.55 -2.71
C ASP A 47 3.14 2.78 -4.04
N ALA A 48 3.92 1.70 -4.10
CA ALA A 48 4.02 0.86 -5.28
C ALA A 48 2.69 0.16 -5.62
N ALA A 49 1.95 -0.28 -4.59
CA ALA A 49 0.66 -0.92 -4.76
C ALA A 49 -0.38 0.05 -5.35
N VAL A 50 -0.50 1.26 -4.79
CA VAL A 50 -1.42 2.29 -5.32
C VAL A 50 -1.04 2.75 -6.73
N GLN A 51 0.25 2.92 -7.02
CA GLN A 51 0.70 3.22 -8.39
C GLN A 51 0.30 2.11 -9.38
N SER A 52 0.44 0.85 -8.98
CA SER A 52 0.03 -0.30 -9.79
C SER A 52 -1.48 -0.29 -10.03
N ASP A 53 -2.26 -0.02 -8.98
CA ASP A 53 -3.71 0.05 -9.07
C ASP A 53 -4.17 1.18 -10.01
N LEU A 54 -3.54 2.35 -9.97
CA LEU A 54 -3.82 3.43 -10.93
C LEU A 54 -3.55 3.03 -12.39
N ARG A 55 -2.48 2.24 -12.67
CA ARG A 55 -2.22 1.71 -14.03
C ARG A 55 -3.27 0.69 -14.45
N ASN A 56 -3.69 -0.17 -13.51
CA ASN A 56 -4.71 -1.16 -13.76
C ASN A 56 -6.08 -0.50 -13.99
N ALA A 57 -6.41 0.53 -13.21
CA ALA A 57 -7.58 1.36 -13.39
C ALA A 57 -7.55 2.08 -14.74
N ALA A 58 -6.39 2.56 -15.20
CA ALA A 58 -6.26 3.15 -16.54
C ALA A 58 -6.56 2.14 -17.65
N THR A 59 -6.06 0.91 -17.50
CA THR A 59 -6.38 -0.18 -18.45
C THR A 59 -7.87 -0.54 -18.43
N ALA A 60 -8.49 -0.51 -17.24
CA ALA A 60 -9.93 -0.72 -17.08
C ALA A 60 -10.74 0.44 -17.67
N GLN A 61 -10.28 1.69 -17.56
CA GLN A 61 -10.88 2.86 -18.21
C GLN A 61 -10.89 2.70 -19.74
N GLU A 62 -9.78 2.28 -20.35
CA GLU A 62 -9.73 1.99 -21.78
C GLU A 62 -10.68 0.86 -22.17
N THR A 63 -10.76 -0.19 -21.36
CA THR A 63 -11.71 -1.29 -21.60
C THR A 63 -13.15 -0.81 -21.50
N TYR A 64 -13.48 0.00 -20.51
CA TYR A 64 -14.81 0.59 -20.34
C TYR A 64 -15.15 1.53 -21.49
N LEU A 65 -14.20 2.36 -21.97
CA LEU A 65 -14.37 3.19 -23.16
C LEU A 65 -14.78 2.36 -24.38
N THR A 66 -14.15 1.21 -24.60
CA THR A 66 -14.54 0.35 -25.74
C THR A 66 -15.95 -0.24 -25.62
N GLN A 67 -16.50 -0.35 -24.40
CA GLN A 67 -17.83 -0.92 -24.14
C GLN A 67 -18.93 0.15 -24.11
N ALA A 68 -18.69 1.27 -23.43
CA ALA A 68 -19.66 2.32 -23.17
C ALA A 68 -19.52 3.53 -24.13
N GLY A 69 -18.40 3.62 -24.85
CA GLY A 69 -18.09 4.76 -25.74
C GLY A 69 -17.67 6.03 -25.01
N ILE A 70 -17.59 5.99 -23.68
CA ILE A 70 -17.12 7.07 -22.80
C ILE A 70 -16.26 6.48 -21.68
N TYR A 71 -15.37 7.28 -21.09
CA TYR A 71 -14.69 6.91 -19.85
C TYR A 71 -15.67 6.94 -18.66
N SER A 72 -15.41 6.09 -17.67
CA SER A 72 -16.16 6.11 -16.41
C SER A 72 -15.82 7.39 -15.65
N ALA A 73 -16.85 8.10 -15.21
CA ALA A 73 -16.71 9.27 -14.34
C ALA A 73 -16.98 8.92 -12.87
N GLU A 74 -17.26 7.64 -12.58
CA GLU A 74 -17.46 7.17 -11.21
C GLU A 74 -16.12 6.88 -10.55
N ASP A 75 -16.07 7.08 -9.23
CA ASP A 75 -14.93 6.68 -8.42
C ASP A 75 -14.67 5.17 -8.54
N VAL A 76 -13.42 4.81 -8.80
CA VAL A 76 -13.03 3.43 -9.01
C VAL A 76 -13.09 2.65 -7.71
N ASN A 77 -13.83 1.56 -7.75
CA ASN A 77 -13.90 0.57 -6.69
C ASN A 77 -14.21 -0.81 -7.30
N ASP A 78 -14.04 -1.87 -6.50
CA ASP A 78 -14.19 -3.26 -6.94
C ASP A 78 -15.58 -3.63 -7.48
N ALA A 79 -16.61 -2.89 -7.07
CA ALA A 79 -18.01 -3.15 -7.39
C ALA A 79 -18.60 -2.17 -8.40
N GLY A 80 -17.86 -1.12 -8.77
CA GLY A 80 -18.28 -0.08 -9.71
C GLY A 80 -18.11 -0.50 -11.16
N GLU A 81 -18.29 0.47 -12.07
CA GLU A 81 -18.20 0.27 -13.52
C GLU A 81 -16.88 -0.40 -13.95
N LEU A 82 -15.76 0.08 -13.42
CA LEU A 82 -14.46 -0.51 -13.74
C LEU A 82 -14.26 -1.90 -13.14
N GLY A 83 -14.88 -2.17 -11.98
CA GLY A 83 -14.92 -3.50 -11.38
C GLY A 83 -15.65 -4.51 -12.27
N GLY A 84 -16.68 -4.07 -12.99
CA GLY A 84 -17.41 -4.86 -13.99
C GLY A 84 -16.58 -5.27 -15.20
N VAL A 85 -15.55 -4.48 -15.54
CA VAL A 85 -14.60 -4.80 -16.63
C VAL A 85 -13.29 -5.42 -16.13
N GLY A 86 -13.23 -5.81 -14.84
CA GLY A 86 -12.15 -6.61 -14.28
C GLY A 86 -11.13 -5.86 -13.41
N PHE A 87 -11.37 -4.59 -13.08
CA PHE A 87 -10.55 -3.89 -12.08
C PHE A 87 -10.72 -4.51 -10.68
N LYS A 88 -9.60 -4.65 -9.97
CA LYS A 88 -9.57 -4.99 -8.54
C LYS A 88 -8.46 -4.19 -7.85
N TYR A 89 -8.75 -3.64 -6.67
CA TYR A 89 -7.74 -2.97 -5.85
C TYR A 89 -6.80 -3.99 -5.18
N SER A 90 -5.55 -3.59 -4.96
CA SER A 90 -4.47 -4.43 -4.42
C SER A 90 -4.63 -4.81 -2.93
N GLY A 91 -5.39 -4.01 -2.17
CA GLY A 91 -5.71 -4.21 -0.77
C GLY A 91 -6.11 -2.88 -0.12
N ALA A 92 -7.11 -2.87 0.75
CA ALA A 92 -7.59 -1.63 1.36
C ALA A 92 -6.55 -0.98 2.30
N GLU A 93 -5.65 -1.79 2.84
CA GLU A 93 -4.52 -1.39 3.68
C GLU A 93 -3.44 -0.58 2.95
N ASN A 94 -3.46 -0.57 1.61
CA ASN A 94 -2.52 0.19 0.80
C ASN A 94 -2.95 1.64 0.62
N TYR A 95 -4.20 1.97 0.96
CA TYR A 95 -4.81 3.29 0.78
C TYR A 95 -4.91 4.04 2.10
N ASP A 96 -4.99 5.37 2.02
CA ASP A 96 -5.22 6.22 3.20
C ASP A 96 -6.51 5.79 3.92
N ALA A 97 -6.42 5.57 5.24
CA ALA A 97 -7.54 5.09 6.05
C ALA A 97 -8.71 6.08 6.13
N THR A 98 -8.47 7.36 5.85
CA THR A 98 -9.44 8.46 5.85
C THR A 98 -10.24 8.48 4.56
N THR A 99 -9.56 8.28 3.42
CA THR A 99 -10.17 8.29 2.08
C THR A 99 -10.77 6.92 1.74
N GLY A 100 -10.20 5.85 2.28
CA GLY A 100 -10.56 4.47 1.96
C GLY A 100 -9.97 4.00 0.63
N ALA A 101 -10.23 2.73 0.29
CA ALA A 101 -9.78 2.09 -0.94
C ALA A 101 -10.58 2.59 -2.16
N THR A 102 -10.42 3.86 -2.49
CA THR A 102 -11.15 4.53 -3.56
C THR A 102 -10.17 5.34 -4.39
N ILE A 103 -10.27 5.21 -5.72
CA ILE A 103 -9.55 6.06 -6.65
C ILE A 103 -10.57 7.06 -7.19
N THR A 104 -10.39 8.33 -6.90
CA THR A 104 -11.30 9.37 -7.37
C THR A 104 -11.06 9.62 -8.85
N VAL A 105 -12.14 9.69 -9.64
CA VAL A 105 -12.06 10.00 -11.06
C VAL A 105 -12.60 11.39 -11.34
N VAL A 106 -11.81 12.21 -12.02
CA VAL A 106 -12.26 13.47 -12.60
C VAL A 106 -12.21 13.32 -14.12
N ALA A 107 -13.38 13.09 -14.71
CA ALA A 107 -13.55 13.07 -16.16
C ALA A 107 -13.70 14.50 -16.69
N ASP A 108 -12.95 14.85 -17.74
CA ASP A 108 -13.12 16.13 -18.45
C ASP A 108 -13.94 15.89 -19.73
N ALA A 109 -14.66 16.91 -20.19
CA ALA A 109 -15.58 16.88 -21.32
C ALA A 109 -14.91 16.55 -22.68
N GLY A 110 -13.58 16.46 -22.72
CA GLY A 110 -12.75 16.17 -23.89
C GLY A 110 -12.41 14.70 -24.13
N ASN A 111 -13.10 13.75 -23.49
CA ASN A 111 -12.76 12.33 -23.51
C ASN A 111 -11.35 12.07 -22.93
N THR A 112 -11.05 12.77 -21.84
CA THR A 112 -9.83 12.59 -21.04
C THR A 112 -10.25 12.38 -19.61
N TYR A 113 -9.44 11.64 -18.85
CA TYR A 113 -9.68 11.41 -17.44
C TYR A 113 -8.41 11.66 -16.63
N CYS A 114 -8.62 12.05 -15.38
CA CYS A 114 -7.62 12.12 -14.34
C CYS A 114 -8.10 11.26 -13.17
N MET A 115 -7.24 10.39 -12.66
CA MET A 115 -7.51 9.54 -11.50
C MET A 115 -6.55 9.89 -10.39
N GLU A 116 -7.02 9.92 -9.15
CA GLU A 116 -6.22 10.21 -7.97
C GLU A 116 -6.45 9.17 -6.89
N ALA A 117 -5.37 8.75 -6.23
CA ALA A 117 -5.42 7.87 -5.07
C ALA A 117 -4.36 8.26 -4.05
N THR A 118 -4.71 8.17 -2.77
CA THR A 118 -3.78 8.42 -1.67
C THR A 118 -3.36 7.09 -1.06
N SER A 119 -2.06 6.83 -0.97
CA SER A 119 -1.55 5.63 -0.31
C SER A 119 -1.60 5.75 1.21
N ALA A 120 -1.47 4.63 1.91
CA ALA A 120 -1.41 4.58 3.36
C ALA A 120 -0.16 5.28 3.94
N SER A 121 0.82 5.66 3.11
CA SER A 121 1.95 6.51 3.52
C SER A 121 1.56 8.00 3.59
N GLY A 122 0.44 8.39 2.98
CA GLY A 122 -0.03 9.77 2.83
C GLY A 122 0.37 10.42 1.49
N THR A 123 1.09 9.71 0.63
CA THR A 123 1.49 10.20 -0.70
C THR A 123 0.32 10.13 -1.67
N ILE A 124 0.14 11.19 -2.48
CA ILE A 124 -0.90 11.25 -3.51
C ILE A 124 -0.30 10.85 -4.86
N PHE A 125 -0.93 9.87 -5.52
CA PHE A 125 -0.59 9.45 -6.87
C PHE A 125 -1.72 9.80 -7.83
N GLN A 126 -1.33 10.22 -9.03
CA GLN A 126 -2.26 10.63 -10.07
C GLN A 126 -1.94 9.94 -11.39
N TYR A 127 -2.97 9.59 -12.15
CA TYR A 127 -2.88 9.09 -13.52
C TYR A 127 -3.76 9.94 -14.43
N SER A 128 -3.19 10.49 -15.51
CA SER A 128 -3.98 11.16 -16.56
C SER A 128 -3.85 10.46 -17.91
N SER A 129 -4.92 10.42 -18.70
CA SER A 129 -4.88 9.82 -20.06
C SER A 129 -3.85 10.47 -21.00
N PRO A 130 -3.50 11.78 -20.88
CA PRO A 130 -2.44 12.39 -21.67
C PRO A 130 -1.04 12.33 -21.03
N GLY A 131 -0.96 12.35 -19.69
CA GLY A 131 0.29 12.54 -18.95
C GLY A 131 0.85 11.30 -18.24
N GLY A 132 0.09 10.21 -18.20
CA GLY A 132 0.48 9.00 -17.47
C GLY A 132 0.50 9.21 -15.96
N LEU A 133 1.35 8.46 -15.26
CA LEU A 133 1.48 8.52 -13.81
C LEU A 133 2.41 9.63 -13.34
N VAL A 134 1.94 10.40 -12.36
CA VAL A 134 2.70 11.42 -11.63
C VAL A 134 2.51 11.18 -10.13
N ALA A 135 3.60 11.27 -9.36
CA ALA A 135 3.55 11.28 -7.90
C ALA A 135 3.63 12.73 -7.42
N ASN A 136 2.76 13.13 -6.50
CA ASN A 136 2.84 14.42 -5.83
C ASN A 136 2.95 14.20 -4.32
N ASP A 137 4.03 14.73 -3.74
CA ASP A 137 4.31 14.63 -2.30
C ASP A 137 3.55 15.69 -1.49
N ASP A 138 2.80 16.59 -2.15
CA ASP A 138 1.99 17.63 -1.53
C ASP A 138 0.53 17.17 -1.38
N ALA A 139 0.14 16.77 -0.17
CA ALA A 139 -1.23 16.35 0.18
C ALA A 139 -2.32 17.41 -0.08
N ALA A 140 -1.94 18.66 -0.40
CA ALA A 140 -2.84 19.76 -0.73
C ALA A 140 -3.04 19.98 -2.24
N TYR A 141 -2.37 19.22 -3.10
CA TYR A 141 -2.41 19.39 -4.55
C TYR A 141 -3.19 18.26 -5.23
N SER A 142 -4.49 18.46 -5.44
CA SER A 142 -5.25 17.63 -6.39
C SER A 142 -5.10 18.22 -7.78
N ALA A 143 -4.22 17.65 -8.62
CA ALA A 143 -4.01 18.14 -9.98
C ALA A 143 -5.19 17.79 -10.90
N CYS A 144 -6.02 16.82 -10.50
CA CYS A 144 -7.29 16.56 -11.18
C CYS A 144 -8.30 17.72 -11.01
N ALA A 145 -8.02 18.73 -10.17
CA ALA A 145 -8.85 19.93 -10.02
C ALA A 145 -8.60 21.00 -11.10
N THR A 146 -7.55 20.88 -11.92
CA THR A 146 -7.32 21.76 -13.08
C THR A 146 -7.39 20.95 -14.37
N PRO A 147 -8.21 21.35 -15.35
CA PRO A 147 -8.35 20.62 -16.60
C PRO A 147 -6.98 20.50 -17.28
N VAL A 148 -6.68 19.31 -17.79
CA VAL A 148 -5.48 19.05 -18.58
C VAL A 148 -5.60 19.87 -19.86
N VAL A 149 -5.03 21.07 -19.89
CA VAL A 149 -4.98 21.93 -21.08
C VAL A 149 -4.01 21.29 -22.10
N PRO A 150 -4.37 21.24 -23.39
CA PRO A 150 -3.66 20.47 -24.44
C PRO A 150 -2.18 20.82 -24.65
#